data_AF-A0AAW7PDE5-F1
#
_entry.id   AF-A0AAW7PDE5-F1
#
_cell.length_a   1.000
_cell.length_b   1.000
_cell.length_c   1.000
_cell.angle_alpha   90.00
_cell.angle_beta   90.00
_cell.angle_gamma   90.00
#
_symmetry.space_group_name_H-M   'P 1'
#
loop_
_entity.id
_entity.type
_entity.pdbx_description
1 polymer ?
#
loop_
_entity_poly.entity_id
_entity_poly.type
_entity_poly.pdbx_seq_one_letter_code
_entity_poly.pdbx_strand_id
1 'polypeptide(L)'
;MYNEVKRFYLFRRRRWADTLFDTLYHVIFILGFYSLLRGNSDFQLSYFYYYFILTHVVSLGNEELEYEIRSGQSFGTQYALQSVYRIYLQRAVVYFVWLSLIFWIALLLIHQGLPTHFSLKVISLQGLLVVLIGFLIFLGYYLVMIRLTIRFQRISVLVDFLNTVLLFYSGLVFPVVSFGNLKKLFDGIIRN
;
A
#
# COMPACT_ATOMS: atom_id res chain seq x y z
N MET A 1 -18.23 -19.05 11.72
CA MET A 1 -18.00 -17.69 11.19
C MET A 1 -16.59 -17.66 10.61
N TYR A 2 -16.43 -17.29 9.34
CA TYR A 2 -15.10 -17.18 8.73
C TYR A 2 -14.29 -16.12 9.50
N ASN A 3 -13.15 -16.51 10.07
CA ASN A 3 -12.31 -15.61 10.87
C ASN A 3 -11.02 -15.33 10.09
N GLU A 4 -10.95 -14.14 9.51
CA GLU A 4 -9.84 -13.75 8.65
C GLU A 4 -8.53 -13.62 9.42
N VAL A 5 -8.57 -13.23 10.69
CA VAL A 5 -7.37 -13.17 11.55
C VAL A 5 -6.77 -14.56 11.74
N LYS A 6 -7.60 -15.56 12.01
CA LYS A 6 -7.16 -16.95 12.19
C LYS A 6 -6.62 -17.52 10.87
N ARG A 7 -7.31 -17.25 9.75
CA ARG A 7 -6.85 -17.64 8.40
C ARG A 7 -5.51 -17.01 8.07
N PHE A 8 -5.37 -15.70 8.27
CA PHE A 8 -4.13 -14.95 8.05
C PHE A 8 -2.95 -15.55 8.82
N TYR A 9 -3.12 -15.80 10.12
CA TYR A 9 -2.06 -16.39 10.93
C TYR A 9 -1.68 -17.80 10.47
N LEU A 10 -2.66 -18.65 10.16
CA LEU A 10 -2.42 -20.00 9.66
C LEU A 10 -1.72 -20.01 8.30
N PHE A 11 -2.10 -19.09 7.41
CA PHE A 11 -1.50 -18.94 6.09
C PHE A 11 -0.03 -18.53 6.20
N ARG A 12 0.26 -17.48 6.97
CA ARG A 12 1.61 -16.98 7.21
C ARG A 12 2.49 -18.01 7.92
N ARG A 13 1.94 -18.79 8.86
CA ARG A 13 2.66 -19.89 9.53
C ARG A 13 2.99 -21.03 8.57
N ARG A 14 2.07 -21.41 7.69
CA ARG A 14 2.29 -22.48 6.69
C ARG A 14 3.30 -22.05 5.62
N ARG A 15 3.28 -20.76 5.23
CA ARG A 15 4.19 -20.14 4.26
C ARG A 15 5.17 -19.20 4.96
N TRP A 16 5.90 -19.74 5.92
CA TRP A 16 6.80 -18.95 6.76
C TRP A 16 7.95 -18.33 5.93
N ALA A 17 8.45 -19.03 4.92
CA ALA A 17 9.51 -18.54 4.03
C ALA A 17 9.02 -17.33 3.20
N ASP A 18 7.89 -17.46 2.50
CA ASP A 18 7.26 -16.36 1.76
C ASP A 18 6.98 -15.17 2.68
N THR A 19 6.52 -15.43 3.89
CA THR A 19 6.26 -14.39 4.89
C THR A 19 7.52 -13.62 5.29
N LEU A 20 8.63 -14.33 5.46
CA LEU A 20 9.91 -13.73 5.81
C LEU A 20 10.43 -12.84 4.67
N PHE A 21 10.42 -13.35 3.43
CA PHE A 21 10.86 -12.56 2.27
C PHE A 21 9.95 -11.36 1.99
N ASP A 22 8.65 -11.53 2.12
CA ASP A 22 7.67 -10.46 2.01
C ASP A 22 7.93 -9.37 3.06
N THR A 23 8.15 -9.77 4.32
CA THR A 23 8.49 -8.81 5.39
C THR A 23 9.81 -8.09 5.12
N LEU A 24 10.85 -8.81 4.67
CA LEU A 24 12.13 -8.22 4.31
C LEU A 24 12.00 -7.23 3.14
N TYR A 25 11.21 -7.56 2.12
CA TYR A 25 10.94 -6.67 1.00
C TYR A 25 10.35 -5.34 1.47
N HIS A 26 9.32 -5.39 2.32
CA HIS A 26 8.70 -4.18 2.87
C HIS A 26 9.68 -3.38 3.73
N VAL A 27 10.50 -4.02 4.55
CA VAL A 27 11.54 -3.35 5.36
C VAL A 27 12.56 -2.65 4.45
N ILE A 28 13.09 -3.34 3.44
CA ILE A 28 14.04 -2.77 2.47
C ILE A 28 13.41 -1.59 1.74
N PHE A 29 12.15 -1.72 1.31
CA PHE A 29 11.41 -0.66 0.64
C PHE A 29 11.31 0.58 1.53
N ILE A 30 10.89 0.43 2.80
CA ILE A 30 10.77 1.53 3.75
C ILE A 30 12.14 2.19 4.01
N LEU A 31 13.18 1.39 4.24
CA LEU A 31 14.54 1.87 4.49
C LEU A 31 15.12 2.62 3.28
N GLY A 32 14.94 2.08 2.07
CA GLY A 32 15.40 2.68 0.83
C GLY A 32 14.72 4.01 0.56
N PHE A 33 13.40 4.08 0.68
CA PHE A 33 12.64 5.33 0.53
C PHE A 33 13.02 6.36 1.58
N TYR A 34 13.17 5.94 2.85
CA TYR A 34 13.61 6.84 3.90
C TYR A 34 15.01 7.41 3.62
N SER A 35 15.95 6.56 3.19
CA SER A 35 17.31 6.98 2.85
C SER A 35 17.34 8.02 1.73
N LEU A 36 16.54 7.83 0.68
CA LEU A 36 16.43 8.76 -0.46
C LEU A 36 15.82 10.11 -0.06
N LEU A 37 14.83 10.11 0.82
CA LEU A 37 14.02 11.29 1.13
C LEU A 37 14.47 12.05 2.38
N ARG A 38 15.44 11.50 3.12
CA ARG A 38 15.96 12.10 4.36
C ARG A 38 16.50 13.52 4.20
N GLY A 39 17.02 13.87 3.02
CA GLY A 39 17.56 15.20 2.73
C GLY A 39 16.52 16.25 2.32
N ASN A 40 15.25 15.86 2.15
CA ASN A 40 14.20 16.76 1.67
C ASN A 40 13.44 17.39 2.85
N SER A 41 13.47 18.72 2.96
CA SER A 41 12.77 19.48 4.01
C SER A 41 11.25 19.39 3.94
N ASP A 42 10.70 19.09 2.76
CA ASP A 42 9.25 19.02 2.52
C ASP A 42 8.70 17.60 2.71
N PHE A 43 9.58 16.62 3.00
CA PHE A 43 9.18 15.25 3.20
C PHE A 43 8.36 15.09 4.49
N GLN A 44 7.13 14.62 4.34
CA GLN A 44 6.27 14.26 5.46
C GLN A 44 6.13 12.74 5.55
N LEU A 45 6.62 12.18 6.66
CA LEU A 45 6.55 10.75 6.93
C LEU A 45 5.11 10.21 6.97
N SER A 46 4.16 11.03 7.40
CA SER A 46 2.73 10.69 7.40
C SER A 46 2.22 10.40 5.99
N TYR A 47 2.58 11.22 4.99
CA TYR A 47 2.17 11.00 3.60
C TYR A 47 2.82 9.76 3.00
N PHE A 48 4.10 9.51 3.32
CA PHE A 48 4.76 8.26 2.94
C PHE A 48 4.08 7.03 3.55
N TYR A 49 3.74 7.10 4.84
CA TYR A 49 3.00 6.05 5.52
C TYR A 49 1.65 5.77 4.86
N TYR A 50 0.86 6.81 4.57
CA TYR A 50 -0.41 6.64 3.87
C TYR A 50 -0.21 6.01 2.49
N TYR A 51 0.70 6.54 1.67
CA TYR A 51 1.03 5.97 0.37
C TYR A 51 1.39 4.47 0.49
N PHE A 52 2.32 4.14 1.39
CA PHE A 52 2.80 2.78 1.63
C PHE A 52 1.66 1.84 1.99
N ILE A 53 0.84 2.19 2.97
CA ILE A 53 -0.27 1.36 3.42
C ILE A 53 -1.28 1.14 2.29
N LEU A 54 -1.66 2.21 1.57
CA LEU A 54 -2.72 2.12 0.56
C LEU A 54 -2.29 1.23 -0.62
N THR A 55 -1.07 1.41 -1.14
CA THR A 55 -0.63 0.60 -2.30
C THR A 55 -0.40 -0.86 -1.92
N HIS A 56 0.21 -1.13 -0.77
CA HIS A 56 0.59 -2.48 -0.38
C HIS A 56 -0.60 -3.31 0.13
N VAL A 57 -1.61 -2.70 0.80
CA VAL A 57 -2.85 -3.41 1.15
C VAL A 57 -3.58 -3.86 -0.13
N VAL A 58 -3.65 -3.01 -1.15
CA VAL A 58 -4.29 -3.39 -2.43
C VAL A 58 -3.51 -4.50 -3.13
N SER A 59 -2.17 -4.40 -3.19
CA SER A 59 -1.33 -5.43 -3.82
C SER A 59 -1.51 -6.79 -3.15
N LEU A 60 -1.34 -6.87 -1.83
CA LEU A 60 -1.48 -8.11 -1.07
C LEU A 60 -2.91 -8.67 -1.15
N GLY A 61 -3.92 -7.80 -1.05
CA GLY A 61 -5.32 -8.19 -1.22
C GLY A 61 -5.61 -8.80 -2.57
N ASN A 62 -5.05 -8.22 -3.63
CA ASN A 62 -5.22 -8.70 -5.00
C ASN A 62 -4.46 -10.01 -5.25
N GLU A 63 -3.18 -10.10 -4.87
CA GLU A 63 -2.36 -11.30 -5.05
C GLU A 63 -2.99 -12.53 -4.39
N GLU A 64 -3.49 -12.37 -3.17
CA GLU A 64 -4.17 -13.48 -2.50
C GLU A 64 -5.52 -13.83 -3.12
N LEU A 65 -6.27 -12.86 -3.65
CA LEU A 65 -7.51 -13.14 -4.39
C LEU A 65 -7.23 -13.94 -5.66
N GLU A 66 -6.22 -13.53 -6.43
CA GLU A 66 -5.80 -14.27 -7.61
C GLU A 66 -5.35 -15.69 -7.25
N TYR A 67 -4.60 -15.85 -6.15
CA TYR A 67 -4.20 -17.16 -5.67
C TYR A 67 -5.40 -18.03 -5.29
N GLU A 68 -6.39 -17.48 -4.58
CA GLU A 68 -7.61 -18.20 -4.20
C GLU A 68 -8.43 -18.63 -5.41
N ILE A 69 -8.56 -17.77 -6.42
CA ILE A 69 -9.25 -18.07 -7.68
C ILE A 69 -8.53 -19.23 -8.40
N ARG A 70 -7.20 -19.17 -8.52
CA ARG A 70 -6.40 -20.18 -9.24
C ARG A 70 -6.33 -21.53 -8.54
N SER A 71 -6.28 -21.51 -7.21
CA SER A 71 -6.24 -22.73 -6.39
C SER A 71 -7.61 -23.38 -6.20
N GLY A 72 -8.68 -22.77 -6.72
CA GLY A 72 -10.05 -23.23 -6.51
C GLY A 72 -10.54 -23.07 -5.07
N GLN A 73 -9.74 -22.46 -4.18
CA GLN A 73 -10.15 -22.16 -2.81
C GLN A 73 -11.22 -21.06 -2.76
N SER A 74 -11.34 -20.26 -3.83
CA SER A 74 -12.43 -19.30 -4.02
C SER A 74 -13.82 -19.93 -4.09
N PHE A 75 -13.93 -21.22 -4.44
CA PHE A 75 -15.22 -21.91 -4.42
C PHE A 75 -15.74 -22.05 -2.99
N GLY A 76 -14.86 -22.30 -2.00
CA GLY A 76 -15.24 -22.34 -0.59
C GLY A 76 -15.77 -21.00 -0.04
N THR A 77 -15.38 -19.87 -0.63
CA THR A 77 -15.89 -18.52 -0.28
C THR A 77 -17.11 -18.10 -1.11
N GLN A 78 -17.32 -18.64 -2.32
CA GLN A 78 -18.58 -18.52 -3.05
C GLN A 78 -19.74 -19.30 -2.38
N TYR A 79 -19.43 -20.45 -1.77
CA TYR A 79 -20.41 -21.26 -1.03
C TYR A 79 -20.52 -20.91 0.46
N ALA A 80 -19.62 -20.08 0.99
CA ALA A 80 -19.82 -19.48 2.31
C ALA A 80 -20.94 -18.44 2.19
N LEU A 81 -21.92 -18.48 3.09
CA LEU A 81 -23.08 -17.57 3.22
C LEU A 81 -22.75 -16.05 3.33
N GLN A 82 -21.50 -15.63 3.07
CA GLN A 82 -21.02 -14.25 3.16
C GLN A 82 -20.58 -13.74 1.79
N SER A 83 -20.90 -12.48 1.48
CA SER A 83 -20.45 -11.85 0.25
C SER A 83 -18.92 -11.76 0.21
N VAL A 84 -18.33 -12.05 -0.96
CA VAL A 84 -16.89 -11.94 -1.22
C VAL A 84 -16.35 -10.60 -0.72
N TYR A 85 -17.04 -9.49 -1.02
CA TYR A 85 -16.68 -8.15 -0.55
C TYR A 85 -16.49 -8.04 0.96
N ARG A 86 -17.33 -8.70 1.78
CA ARG A 86 -17.22 -8.65 3.24
C ARG A 86 -15.93 -9.31 3.73
N ILE A 87 -15.56 -10.45 3.15
CA ILE A 87 -14.32 -11.17 3.48
C ILE A 87 -13.12 -10.30 3.09
N TYR A 88 -13.14 -9.72 1.90
CA TYR A 88 -12.04 -8.88 1.41
C TYR A 88 -11.88 -7.55 2.15
N LEU A 89 -12.97 -6.99 2.68
CA LEU A 89 -12.92 -5.84 3.58
C LEU A 89 -12.29 -6.21 4.93
N GLN A 90 -12.67 -7.35 5.51
CA GLN A 90 -12.02 -7.84 6.75
C GLN A 90 -10.54 -8.10 6.53
N ARG A 91 -10.17 -8.65 5.36
CA ARG A 91 -8.78 -8.87 4.97
C ARG A 91 -7.99 -7.57 4.85
N ALA A 92 -8.57 -6.53 4.24
CA ALA A 92 -7.93 -5.23 4.17
C ALA A 92 -7.57 -4.67 5.56
N VAL A 93 -8.44 -4.86 6.55
CA VAL A 93 -8.17 -4.47 7.94
C VAL A 93 -7.01 -5.27 8.53
N VAL A 94 -6.96 -6.58 8.29
CA VAL A 94 -5.86 -7.43 8.78
C VAL A 94 -4.52 -7.01 8.17
N TYR A 95 -4.46 -6.79 6.85
CA TYR A 95 -3.23 -6.31 6.22
C TYR A 95 -2.86 -4.90 6.62
N PHE A 96 -3.83 -4.01 6.80
CA PHE A 96 -3.59 -2.68 7.33
C PHE A 96 -2.83 -2.77 8.66
N VAL A 97 -3.33 -3.57 9.62
CA VAL A 97 -2.67 -3.76 10.92
C VAL A 97 -1.27 -4.36 10.75
N TRP A 98 -1.14 -5.41 9.93
CA TRP A 98 0.14 -6.08 9.70
C TRP A 98 1.20 -5.16 9.08
N LEU A 99 0.86 -4.45 8.01
CA LEU A 99 1.77 -3.51 7.35
C LEU A 99 2.09 -2.31 8.23
N SER A 100 1.13 -1.85 9.04
CA SER A 100 1.38 -0.81 10.04
C SER A 100 2.45 -1.25 11.04
N LEU A 101 2.35 -2.49 11.55
CA LEU A 101 3.34 -3.05 12.46
C LEU A 101 4.73 -3.14 11.81
N ILE A 102 4.82 -3.62 10.56
CA ILE A 102 6.09 -3.66 9.82
C ILE A 102 6.67 -2.26 9.68
N PHE A 103 5.84 -1.28 9.33
CA PHE A 103 6.27 0.11 9.16
C PHE A 103 6.84 0.70 10.44
N TRP A 104 6.15 0.52 11.57
CA TRP A 104 6.63 0.98 12.87
C TRP A 104 7.92 0.29 13.29
N ILE A 105 8.06 -1.03 13.07
CA ILE A 105 9.29 -1.76 13.36
C ILE A 105 10.44 -1.24 12.49
N ALA A 106 10.21 -1.03 11.20
CA ALA A 106 11.22 -0.47 10.29
C ALA A 106 11.65 0.94 10.72
N LEU A 107 10.71 1.78 11.15
CA LEU A 107 11.02 3.09 11.72
C LEU A 107 11.83 3.00 13.01
N LEU A 108 11.53 2.07 13.91
CA LEU A 108 12.31 1.87 15.13
C LEU A 108 13.76 1.47 14.81
N LEU A 109 13.97 0.63 13.79
CA LEU A 109 15.31 0.26 13.32
C LEU A 109 16.08 1.47 12.78
N ILE A 110 15.40 2.39 12.08
CA ILE A 110 15.99 3.66 11.63
C ILE A 110 16.34 4.57 12.81
N HIS A 111 15.47 4.63 13.81
CA HIS A 111 15.55 5.57 14.92
C HIS A 111 16.72 5.31 15.88
N GLN A 112 17.21 4.07 15.95
CA GLN A 112 18.41 3.73 16.72
C GLN A 112 19.70 4.36 16.15
N GLY A 113 19.63 4.98 14.96
CA GLY A 113 20.80 5.49 14.24
C GLY A 113 21.01 7.00 14.13
N LEU A 114 20.02 7.91 14.27
CA LEU A 114 20.20 9.37 14.05
C LEU A 114 19.10 10.25 14.69
N PRO A 115 19.38 11.56 14.94
CA PRO A 115 18.70 12.35 15.96
C PRO A 115 17.31 12.87 15.56
N THR A 116 16.41 12.80 16.55
CA THR A 116 15.29 13.71 16.89
C THR A 116 14.84 14.74 15.84
N HIS A 117 14.14 14.31 14.79
CA HIS A 117 13.32 15.20 13.95
C HIS A 117 11.85 14.77 13.85
N PHE A 118 11.40 13.90 14.76
CA PHE A 118 10.01 13.43 14.79
C PHE A 118 9.15 14.42 15.57
N SER A 119 8.66 15.45 14.89
CA SER A 119 7.46 16.15 15.38
C SER A 119 6.24 15.37 14.90
N LEU A 120 5.61 14.60 15.79
CA LEU A 120 4.23 14.16 15.61
C LEU A 120 3.35 15.41 15.68
N LYS A 121 3.26 16.16 14.58
CA LYS A 121 2.33 17.29 14.47
C LYS A 121 0.92 16.71 14.55
N VAL A 122 0.16 17.19 15.53
CA VAL A 122 -1.27 16.89 15.66
C VAL A 122 -1.95 17.24 14.34
N ILE A 123 -2.63 16.27 13.75
CA ILE A 123 -3.33 16.43 12.49
C ILE A 123 -4.39 17.52 12.69
N SER A 124 -4.29 18.60 11.92
CA SER A 124 -5.30 19.66 11.91
C SER A 124 -6.64 19.13 11.40
N LEU A 125 -7.75 19.80 11.71
CA LEU A 125 -9.09 19.40 11.27
C LEU A 125 -9.17 19.28 9.72
N GLN A 126 -8.46 20.16 9.01
CA GLN A 126 -8.28 20.07 7.55
C GLN A 126 -7.49 18.81 7.13
N GLY A 127 -6.43 18.47 7.86
CA GLY A 127 -5.67 17.24 7.61
C GLY A 127 -6.51 15.98 7.81
N LEU A 128 -7.42 15.97 8.79
CA LEU A 128 -8.33 14.85 9.05
C LEU A 128 -9.32 14.66 7.88
N LEU A 129 -9.82 15.76 7.33
CA LEU A 129 -10.71 15.74 6.16
C LEU A 129 -9.99 15.20 4.91
N VAL A 130 -8.73 15.60 4.69
CA VAL A 130 -7.89 15.06 3.60
C VAL A 130 -7.67 13.55 3.75
N VAL A 131 -7.37 13.09 4.97
CA VAL A 131 -7.21 11.65 5.27
C VAL A 131 -8.51 10.90 5.01
N LEU A 132 -9.66 11.46 5.39
CA LEU A 132 -10.97 10.83 5.19
C LEU A 132 -11.32 10.72 3.70
N ILE A 133 -11.09 11.77 2.92
CA ILE A 133 -11.27 11.71 1.45
C ILE A 133 -10.31 10.68 0.83
N GLY A 134 -9.04 10.70 1.24
CA GLY A 134 -8.06 9.71 0.77
C GLY A 134 -8.48 8.28 1.07
N PHE A 135 -9.03 8.04 2.26
CA PHE A 135 -9.58 6.74 2.66
C PHE A 135 -10.78 6.31 1.80
N LEU A 136 -11.70 7.22 1.48
CA LEU A 136 -12.83 6.93 0.60
C LEU A 136 -12.39 6.60 -0.82
N ILE A 137 -11.43 7.36 -1.36
CA ILE A 137 -10.83 7.09 -2.68
C ILE A 137 -10.17 5.72 -2.68
N PHE A 138 -9.41 5.40 -1.63
CA PHE A 138 -8.78 4.10 -1.48
C PHE A 138 -9.78 2.95 -1.39
N LEU A 139 -10.85 3.10 -0.60
CA LEU A 139 -11.90 2.10 -0.51
C LEU A 139 -12.52 1.84 -1.87
N GLY A 140 -12.82 2.90 -2.63
CA GLY A 140 -13.29 2.81 -4.01
C GLY A 140 -12.30 2.07 -4.91
N TYR A 141 -11.02 2.45 -4.87
CA TYR A 141 -9.95 1.80 -5.63
C TYR A 141 -9.85 0.30 -5.31
N TYR A 142 -9.82 -0.06 -4.03
CA TYR A 142 -9.73 -1.45 -3.58
C TYR A 142 -10.93 -2.28 -4.03
N LEU A 143 -12.15 -1.75 -3.93
CA LEU A 143 -13.36 -2.43 -4.40
C LEU A 143 -13.37 -2.61 -5.93
N VAL A 144 -12.90 -1.63 -6.69
CA VAL A 144 -12.76 -1.73 -8.15
C VAL A 144 -11.73 -2.80 -8.51
N MET A 145 -10.59 -2.84 -7.82
CA MET A 145 -9.57 -3.86 -8.04
C MET A 145 -10.14 -5.26 -7.78
N ILE A 146 -10.80 -5.49 -6.64
CA ILE A 146 -11.47 -6.79 -6.36
C ILE A 146 -12.41 -7.21 -7.49
N ARG A 147 -13.24 -6.28 -7.98
CA ARG A 147 -14.19 -6.56 -9.06
C ARG A 147 -13.47 -6.94 -10.35
N LEU A 148 -12.37 -6.26 -10.68
CA LEU A 148 -11.53 -6.57 -11.83
C LEU A 148 -10.84 -7.94 -11.66
N THR A 149 -10.33 -8.26 -10.47
CA THR A 149 -9.68 -9.55 -10.20
C THR A 149 -10.65 -10.71 -10.38
N ILE A 150 -11.88 -10.58 -9.90
CA ILE A 150 -12.92 -11.61 -10.08
C ILE A 150 -13.25 -11.79 -11.56
N ARG A 151 -13.29 -10.71 -12.34
CA ARG A 151 -13.63 -10.75 -13.77
C ARG A 151 -12.51 -11.30 -14.64
N PHE A 152 -11.27 -10.89 -14.40
CA PHE A 152 -10.13 -11.15 -15.27
C PHE A 152 -9.15 -12.20 -14.72
N GLN A 153 -9.29 -12.62 -13.45
CA GLN A 153 -8.49 -13.66 -12.77
C GLN A 153 -6.97 -13.39 -12.63
N ARG A 154 -6.44 -12.43 -13.39
CA ARG A 154 -5.05 -11.98 -13.36
C ARG A 154 -4.99 -10.49 -13.69
N ILE A 155 -4.76 -9.68 -12.67
CA ILE A 155 -4.59 -8.24 -12.77
C ILE A 155 -3.36 -7.73 -12.01
N SER A 156 -2.50 -8.58 -11.43
CA SER A 156 -1.31 -8.14 -10.65
C SER A 156 -0.48 -7.13 -11.42
N VAL A 157 -0.21 -7.38 -12.70
CA VAL A 157 0.56 -6.46 -13.56
C VAL A 157 -0.12 -5.10 -13.69
N LEU A 158 -1.45 -5.06 -13.78
CA LEU A 158 -2.22 -3.81 -13.80
C LEU A 158 -2.13 -3.09 -12.46
N VAL A 159 -2.24 -3.82 -11.35
CA VAL A 159 -2.12 -3.25 -9.99
C VAL A 159 -0.72 -2.68 -9.76
N ASP A 160 0.32 -3.40 -10.16
CA ASP A 160 1.72 -2.95 -10.06
C ASP A 160 1.98 -1.72 -10.93
N PHE A 161 1.43 -1.71 -12.15
CA PHE A 161 1.47 -0.54 -13.02
C PHE A 161 0.78 0.68 -12.38
N LEU A 162 -0.43 0.51 -11.83
CA LEU A 162 -1.16 1.59 -11.16
C LEU A 162 -0.44 2.08 -9.91
N ASN A 163 0.11 1.18 -9.10
CA ASN A 163 0.91 1.52 -7.92
C ASN A 163 2.16 2.31 -8.31
N THR A 164 2.82 1.92 -9.40
CA THR A 164 3.97 2.65 -9.95
C THR A 164 3.55 4.04 -10.38
N VAL A 165 2.46 4.19 -11.15
CA VAL A 165 1.93 5.50 -11.54
C VAL A 165 1.62 6.36 -10.31
N LEU A 166 0.94 5.81 -9.31
CA LEU A 166 0.66 6.52 -8.06
C LEU A 166 1.94 6.96 -7.34
N LEU A 167 3.00 6.15 -7.36
CA LEU A 167 4.29 6.51 -6.79
C LEU A 167 4.90 7.75 -7.47
N PHE A 168 4.90 7.77 -8.81
CA PHE A 168 5.43 8.91 -9.58
C PHE A 168 4.64 10.20 -9.30
N TYR A 169 3.32 10.11 -9.21
CA TYR A 169 2.44 11.27 -8.97
C TYR A 169 2.24 11.62 -7.49
N SER A 170 2.70 10.78 -6.56
CA SER A 170 2.58 11.03 -5.12
C SER A 170 3.40 12.23 -4.62
N GLY A 171 4.33 12.73 -5.44
CA GLY A 171 5.28 13.76 -5.02
C GLY A 171 6.46 13.22 -4.21
N LEU A 172 6.49 11.91 -3.93
CA LEU A 172 7.54 11.27 -3.13
C LEU A 172 8.82 11.03 -3.95
N VAL A 173 8.72 10.61 -5.21
CA VAL A 173 9.89 10.32 -6.05
C VAL A 173 10.34 11.54 -6.85
N PHE A 174 9.38 12.30 -7.37
CA PHE A 174 9.64 13.57 -8.02
C PHE A 174 8.94 14.64 -7.22
N PRO A 175 9.62 15.74 -6.81
CA PRO A 175 8.90 16.89 -6.28
C PRO A 175 7.86 17.26 -7.31
N VAL A 176 6.57 17.29 -6.94
CA VAL A 176 5.46 17.45 -7.89
C VAL A 176 5.77 18.68 -8.72
N VAL A 177 6.28 18.40 -9.92
CA VAL A 177 6.57 19.41 -10.90
C VAL A 177 5.19 19.90 -11.26
N SER A 178 4.81 21.07 -10.73
CA SER A 178 3.56 21.72 -11.13
C SER A 178 3.47 21.58 -12.65
N PHE A 179 2.29 21.28 -13.20
CA PHE A 179 2.15 21.05 -14.65
C PHE A 179 2.84 22.13 -15.52
N GLY A 180 3.03 23.35 -14.99
CA GLY A 180 3.84 24.40 -15.60
C GLY A 180 5.35 24.12 -15.74
N ASN A 181 6.00 23.41 -14.82
CA ASN A 181 7.41 23.03 -14.94
C ASN A 181 7.62 21.78 -15.81
N LEU A 182 6.62 20.89 -15.94
CA LEU A 182 6.66 19.76 -16.88
C LEU A 182 6.65 20.26 -18.32
N LYS A 183 5.83 21.28 -18.60
CA LYS A 183 5.86 22.00 -19.89
C LYS A 183 7.23 22.63 -20.16
N LYS A 184 7.86 23.28 -19.18
CA LYS A 184 9.23 23.82 -19.33
C LYS A 184 10.28 22.74 -19.57
N LEU A 185 10.14 21.57 -18.95
CA LEU A 185 11.08 20.46 -19.11
C LEU A 185 10.94 19.82 -20.50
N PHE A 186 9.71 19.66 -21.00
CA PHE A 186 9.46 19.23 -22.38
C PHE A 186 9.87 20.29 -23.41
N ASP A 187 9.59 21.56 -23.17
CA ASP A 187 10.02 22.67 -24.04
C ASP A 187 11.56 22.77 -24.11
N GLY A 188 12.27 22.39 -23.03
CA GLY A 188 13.74 22.32 -23.00
C GLY A 188 14.33 21.13 -23.76
N ILE A 189 13.60 20.01 -23.82
CA ILE A 189 14.02 18.81 -24.58
C ILE A 189 13.72 18.98 -26.09
N ILE A 190 12.65 19.68 -26.45
CA ILE A 190 12.25 19.91 -27.85
C ILE A 190 13.08 21.02 -28.52
N ARG A 191 13.73 21.90 -27.72
CA ARG A 191 14.58 22.99 -28.23
C ARG A 191 16.07 22.66 -28.40
N ASN A 192 16.51 21.48 -27.98
CA ASN A 192 17.85 20.94 -28.26
C ASN A 192 17.75 19.78 -29.24
#